data_AF-A0A927Q9A8-F1
#
_entry.id   AF-A0A927Q9A8-F1
#
_cell.length_a   1.000
_cell.length_b   1.000
_cell.length_c   1.000
_cell.angle_alpha   90.00
_cell.angle_beta   90.00
_cell.angle_gamma   90.00
#
_symmetry.space_group_name_H-M   'P 1'
#
loop_
_entity.id
_entity.type
_entity.pdbx_description
1 polymer ?
#
loop_
_entity_poly.entity_id
_entity_poly.type
_entity_poly.pdbx_seq_one_letter_code
_entity_poly.pdbx_strand_id
1 'polypeptide(L)'
;MTDRYLDAKALAFEALTLSVDAREAFLAHRCGDDTALREEARWLIHAAETLTSEHLLTGWQPTIPDDTTPTLTAGEQISAASPGRYRVIRQIGEGGMG
;
A
#
# COMPACT_ATOMS: atom_id res chain seq x y z
N MET A 1 -12.37 11.58 14.86
CA MET A 1 -12.00 10.21 14.44
C MET A 1 -12.69 9.28 15.42
N THR A 2 -13.64 8.48 14.96
CA THR A 2 -14.50 7.64 15.80
C THR A 2 -13.81 6.33 16.18
N ASP A 3 -14.06 5.82 17.38
CA ASP A 3 -13.49 4.55 17.90
C ASP A 3 -13.69 3.39 16.90
N ARG A 4 -14.93 3.23 16.43
CA ARG A 4 -15.33 2.24 15.41
C ARG A 4 -14.44 2.21 14.16
N TYR A 5 -13.92 3.37 13.72
CA TYR A 5 -13.04 3.43 12.54
C TYR A 5 -11.66 2.82 12.85
N LEU A 6 -11.15 3.01 14.08
CA LEU A 6 -9.89 2.41 14.51
C LEU A 6 -10.03 0.89 14.63
N ASP A 7 -11.14 0.41 15.19
CA ASP A 7 -11.45 -1.03 15.28
C ASP A 7 -11.61 -1.66 13.89
N ALA A 8 -12.41 -1.04 13.01
CA ALA A 8 -12.59 -1.49 11.62
C ALA A 8 -11.25 -1.56 10.87
N LYS A 9 -10.36 -0.58 11.10
CA LYS A 9 -9.04 -0.52 10.49
C LYS A 9 -8.09 -1.60 11.02
N ALA A 10 -8.12 -1.88 12.32
CA ALA A 10 -7.34 -2.97 12.91
C ALA A 10 -7.77 -4.32 12.30
N LEU A 11 -9.07 -4.58 12.25
CA LEU A 11 -9.64 -5.80 11.64
C LEU A 11 -9.34 -5.90 10.15
N ALA A 12 -9.44 -4.80 9.40
CA ALA A 12 -9.10 -4.77 7.97
C ALA A 12 -7.63 -5.11 7.71
N PHE A 13 -6.69 -4.57 8.51
CA PHE A 13 -5.27 -4.91 8.37
C PHE A 13 -4.96 -6.36 8.78
N GLU A 14 -5.60 -6.89 9.84
CA GLU A 14 -5.46 -8.30 10.21
C GLU A 14 -5.98 -9.20 9.07
N ALA A 15 -7.16 -8.92 8.53
CA ALA A 15 -7.77 -9.65 7.41
C ALA A 15 -6.92 -9.60 6.13
N LEU A 16 -6.27 -8.49 5.81
CA LEU A 16 -5.41 -8.37 4.61
C LEU A 16 -4.22 -9.35 4.64
N THR A 17 -3.78 -9.83 5.82
CA THR A 17 -2.75 -10.87 5.94
C THR A 17 -3.25 -12.28 5.58
N LEU A 18 -4.57 -12.48 5.54
CA LEU A 18 -5.22 -13.75 5.21
C LEU A 18 -5.50 -13.87 3.70
N SER A 19 -5.67 -15.11 3.23
CA SER A 19 -6.18 -15.39 1.88
C SER A 19 -7.61 -14.85 1.72
N VAL A 20 -7.97 -14.47 0.49
CA VAL A 20 -9.29 -13.88 0.16
C VAL A 20 -10.44 -14.70 0.72
N ASP A 21 -10.40 -16.03 0.55
CA ASP A 21 -11.43 -16.97 1.02
C ASP A 21 -11.59 -16.99 2.55
N ALA A 22 -10.52 -16.73 3.30
CA ALA A 22 -10.53 -16.74 4.77
C ALA A 22 -11.04 -15.42 5.38
N ARG A 23 -11.06 -14.32 4.61
CA ARG A 23 -11.37 -12.97 5.13
C ARG A 23 -12.81 -12.79 5.57
N GLU A 24 -13.79 -13.22 4.78
CA GLU A 24 -15.21 -13.09 5.18
C GLU A 24 -15.53 -13.96 6.40
N ALA A 25 -14.95 -15.16 6.51
CA ALA A 25 -15.07 -16.00 7.70
C ALA A 25 -14.44 -15.35 8.94
N PHE A 26 -13.24 -14.76 8.79
CA PHE A 26 -12.58 -14.00 9.84
C PHE A 26 -13.40 -12.78 10.29
N LEU A 27 -13.88 -11.95 9.35
CA LEU A 27 -14.70 -10.77 9.67
C LEU A 27 -16.04 -11.16 10.31
N ALA A 28 -16.69 -12.23 9.84
CA ALA A 28 -17.90 -12.75 10.45
C ALA A 28 -17.66 -13.21 11.91
N HIS A 29 -16.55 -13.89 12.18
CA HIS A 29 -16.18 -14.32 13.52
C HIS A 29 -15.80 -13.15 14.45
N ARG A 30 -15.06 -12.15 13.95
CA ARG A 30 -14.50 -11.06 14.78
C ARG A 30 -15.48 -9.91 15.01
N CYS A 31 -16.35 -9.60 14.05
CA CYS A 31 -17.39 -8.58 14.22
C CYS A 31 -18.67 -9.14 14.87
N GLY A 32 -18.92 -10.45 14.77
CA GLY A 32 -20.14 -11.09 15.25
C GLY A 32 -21.40 -10.47 14.63
N ASP A 33 -22.26 -9.93 15.50
CA ASP A 33 -23.51 -9.26 15.13
C ASP A 33 -23.34 -7.78 14.74
N ASP A 34 -22.17 -7.17 14.93
CA ASP A 34 -21.93 -5.79 14.49
C ASP A 34 -21.75 -5.72 12.96
N THR A 35 -22.89 -5.59 12.28
CA THR A 35 -22.96 -5.49 10.82
C THR A 35 -22.28 -4.23 10.31
N ALA A 36 -22.32 -3.12 11.06
CA ALA A 36 -21.76 -1.83 10.67
C ALA A 36 -20.23 -1.84 10.74
N LEU A 37 -19.65 -2.43 11.80
CA LEU A 37 -18.21 -2.65 11.91
C LEU A 37 -17.70 -3.57 10.79
N ARG A 38 -18.45 -4.65 10.48
CA ARG A 38 -18.13 -5.58 9.38
C ARG A 38 -18.17 -4.90 8.01
N GLU A 39 -19.16 -4.06 7.75
CA GLU A 39 -19.26 -3.29 6.50
C GLU A 39 -18.11 -2.28 6.35
N GLU A 40 -17.75 -1.57 7.43
CA GLU A 40 -16.65 -0.59 7.37
C GLU A 40 -15.27 -1.27 7.21
N ALA A 41 -15.05 -2.42 7.86
CA ALA A 41 -13.85 -3.24 7.63
C ALA A 41 -13.79 -3.77 6.19
N ARG A 42 -14.91 -4.24 5.62
CA ARG A 42 -14.98 -4.67 4.22
C ARG A 42 -14.71 -3.51 3.24
N TRP A 43 -15.24 -2.33 3.52
CA TRP A 43 -14.96 -1.13 2.72
C TRP A 43 -13.47 -0.77 2.71
N LEU A 44 -12.80 -0.86 3.87
CA LEU A 44 -11.36 -0.61 3.97
C LEU A 44 -10.52 -1.65 3.20
N ILE A 45 -10.88 -2.93 3.24
CA ILE A 45 -10.22 -3.98 2.46
C ILE A 45 -10.39 -3.71 0.96
N HIS A 46 -11.62 -3.46 0.51
CA HIS A 46 -11.92 -3.16 -0.89
C HIS A 46 -11.17 -1.92 -1.39
N ALA A 47 -11.11 -0.85 -0.59
CA ALA A 47 -10.34 0.35 -0.91
C ALA A 47 -8.83 0.05 -1.07
N ALA A 48 -8.25 -0.77 -0.18
CA ALA A 48 -6.84 -1.16 -0.29
C ALA A 48 -6.57 -1.99 -1.57
N GLU A 49 -7.46 -2.94 -1.89
CA GLU A 49 -7.33 -3.78 -3.09
C GLU A 49 -7.54 -2.99 -4.38
N THR A 50 -8.48 -2.03 -4.39
CA THR A 50 -8.74 -1.15 -5.54
C THR A 50 -7.55 -0.25 -5.81
N LEU A 51 -7.00 0.43 -4.79
CA LEU A 51 -5.80 1.25 -4.93
C LEU A 51 -4.59 0.44 -5.45
N THR A 52 -4.43 -0.79 -4.97
CA THR A 52 -3.35 -1.69 -5.43
C THR A 52 -3.57 -2.11 -6.88
N SER A 53 -4.81 -2.36 -7.30
CA SER A 53 -5.15 -2.83 -8.65
C SER A 53 -5.12 -1.70 -9.69
N GLU A 54 -5.65 -0.52 -9.36
CA GLU A 54 -5.67 0.65 -10.25
C GLU A 54 -4.28 1.18 -10.54
N HIS A 55 -3.37 1.18 -9.56
CA HIS A 55 -1.94 1.51 -9.77
C HIS A 55 -1.19 0.51 -10.66
N LEU A 56 -1.71 -0.72 -10.83
CA LEU A 56 -1.14 -1.74 -11.72
C LEU A 56 -1.80 -1.73 -13.11
N LEU A 57 -3.07 -1.33 -13.20
CA LEU A 57 -3.85 -1.29 -14.45
C LEU A 57 -3.76 0.04 -15.19
N THR A 58 -3.63 1.17 -14.48
CA THR A 58 -3.24 2.44 -15.09
C THR A 58 -1.76 2.37 -15.43
N GLY A 59 -1.46 1.89 -16.64
CA GLY A 59 -0.08 1.64 -17.09
C GLY A 59 0.80 2.88 -16.93
N TRP A 60 1.58 2.91 -15.84
CA TRP A 60 2.58 3.93 -15.58
C TRP A 60 3.58 3.91 -16.73
N GLN A 61 3.51 4.88 -17.64
CA GLN A 61 4.49 5.04 -18.71
C GLN A 61 5.77 5.65 -18.11
N PRO A 62 6.90 4.90 -18.05
CA PRO A 62 8.10 5.39 -17.41
C PRO A 62 8.96 6.12 -18.44
N THR A 63 9.04 7.45 -18.36
CA THR A 63 10.10 8.19 -19.06
C THR A 63 11.45 7.86 -18.41
N ILE A 64 12.46 7.49 -19.21
CA ILE A 64 13.76 6.98 -18.74
C ILE A 64 14.89 7.95 -19.11
N PRO A 65 15.59 8.52 -18.11
CA PRO A 65 16.99 8.96 -18.20
C PRO A 65 17.96 7.88 -17.67
N ASP A 66 19.25 8.01 -17.99
CA ASP A 66 20.31 6.99 -17.76
C ASP A 66 21.45 7.40 -16.77
N ASP A 67 22.21 6.40 -16.32
CA ASP A 67 23.17 6.27 -15.20
C ASP A 67 24.42 7.22 -15.12
N THR A 68 24.69 7.89 -13.97
CA THR A 68 25.93 7.78 -13.11
C THR A 68 26.24 8.96 -12.19
N THR A 69 27.14 8.79 -11.20
CA THR A 69 27.39 7.57 -10.39
C THR A 69 26.28 7.52 -9.32
N PRO A 70 26.50 6.99 -8.11
CA PRO A 70 25.96 7.68 -6.94
C PRO A 70 26.74 8.99 -6.72
N THR A 71 26.22 10.22 -6.80
CA THR A 71 25.50 10.93 -7.90
C THR A 71 24.15 10.42 -8.45
N LEU A 72 23.43 9.59 -7.70
CA LEU A 72 22.30 8.74 -8.11
C LEU A 72 22.07 8.49 -9.62
N THR A 73 22.60 7.33 -10.01
CA THR A 73 22.65 6.64 -11.30
C THR A 73 21.21 6.45 -11.81
N ALA A 74 20.80 7.12 -12.91
CA ALA A 74 19.46 6.91 -13.46
C ALA A 74 19.35 5.56 -14.18
N GLY A 75 18.84 4.56 -13.48
CA GLY A 75 18.88 3.16 -13.92
C GLY A 75 18.76 2.28 -12.69
N GLU A 76 19.47 2.71 -11.65
CA GLU A 76 19.46 2.23 -10.29
C GLU A 76 18.05 2.13 -9.68
N GLN A 77 17.63 0.92 -9.35
CA GLN A 77 16.33 0.63 -8.73
C GLN A 77 16.46 0.57 -7.20
N ILE A 78 15.78 1.47 -6.52
CA ILE A 78 15.59 1.46 -5.08
C ILE A 78 14.28 0.71 -4.77
N SER A 79 14.39 -0.41 -4.07
CA SER A 79 13.24 -1.08 -3.45
C SER A 79 12.91 -0.43 -2.11
N ALA A 80 11.77 0.25 -2.03
CA ALA A 80 11.21 0.68 -0.76
C ALA A 80 10.53 -0.51 -0.03
N ALA A 81 10.32 -0.38 1.28
CA ALA A 81 9.58 -1.39 2.08
C ALA A 81 8.08 -1.47 1.75
N SER A 82 7.56 -0.54 0.92
CA SER A 82 6.29 -0.65 0.21
C SER A 82 6.56 -0.71 -1.30
N PRO A 83 5.71 -1.38 -2.10
CA PRO A 83 6.05 -1.83 -3.46
C PRO A 83 6.01 -0.70 -4.52
N GLY A 84 6.92 0.26 -4.39
CA GLY A 84 7.29 1.18 -5.45
C GLY A 84 8.70 0.86 -5.96
N ARG A 85 8.84 0.63 -7.26
CA ARG A 85 10.15 0.58 -7.92
C ARG A 85 10.59 2.01 -8.21
N TYR A 86 11.23 2.64 -7.24
CA TYR A 86 11.75 3.99 -7.41
C TYR A 86 13.08 3.94 -8.15
N ARG A 87 13.20 4.71 -9.23
CA ARG A 87 14.46 4.94 -9.93
C ARG A 87 14.77 6.42 -9.84
N VAL A 88 15.95 6.75 -9.33
CA VAL A 88 16.36 8.15 -9.21
C VAL A 88 16.79 8.66 -10.58
N ILE A 89 16.65 9.97 -10.83
CA ILE A 89 16.86 10.56 -12.16
C ILE A 89 18.00 11.59 -12.22
N ARG A 90 18.35 12.23 -11.10
CA ARG A 90 19.65 12.87 -10.80
C ARG A 90 19.65 13.45 -9.38
N GLN A 91 20.84 13.69 -8.84
CA GLN A 91 21.01 14.48 -7.61
C GLN A 91 20.73 15.98 -7.85
N ILE A 92 20.15 16.66 -6.85
CA ILE A 92 19.80 18.10 -6.91
C ILE A 92 20.49 18.96 -5.83
N GLY A 93 21.17 18.34 -4.86
CA GLY A 93 21.87 19.00 -3.77
C GLY A 93 22.41 17.99 -2.76
N GLU A 94 23.13 18.49 -1.76
CA GLU A 94 23.72 17.71 -0.66
C GLU A 94 23.58 18.52 0.64
N GLY A 95 23.31 17.86 1.76
CA GLY A 95 23.12 18.49 3.06
C GLY A 95 23.99 17.82 4.13
N GLY A 96 24.49 18.58 5.10
CA GLY A 96 25.54 18.16 6.03
C GLY A 96 25.17 17.11 7.10
N MET A 97 24.13 16.30 6.89
CA MET A 97 23.81 15.11 7.69
C MET A 97 23.38 13.98 6.73
N GLY A 98 24.38 13.30 6.16
CA GLY A 98 24.25 12.12 5.29
C GLY A 98 25.34 11.11 5.63
#